data_AF-A0A5S3TD09-F1
#
_entry.id   AF-A0A5S3TD09-F1
#
_cell.length_a   1.000
_cell.length_b   1.000
_cell.length_c   1.000
_cell.angle_alpha   90.00
_cell.angle_beta   90.00
_cell.angle_gamma   90.00
#
_symmetry.space_group_name_H-M   'P 1'
#
loop_
_entity.id
_entity.type
_entity.pdbx_description
1 polymer ?
#
loop_
_entity_poly.entity_id
_entity_poly.type
_entity_poly.pdbx_seq_one_letter_code
_entity_poly.pdbx_strand_id
1 'polypeptide(L)'
;MNKVKVLLAVALLVSSGLSAHSGRTNASGCHTNHSNGSYHCHNKKRADKQTYCHILKGEKRCGYAYSTCQSLKKKYGGACELSY
;
A
#
# COMPACT_ATOMS: atom_id res chain seq x y z
N MET A 1 -37.30 -13.59 -32.98
CA MET A 1 -36.06 -13.64 -32.16
C MET A 1 -36.26 -14.64 -31.04
N ASN A 2 -35.35 -15.59 -30.85
CA ASN A 2 -35.48 -16.58 -29.77
C ASN A 2 -35.33 -15.87 -28.42
N LYS A 3 -36.32 -15.99 -27.51
CA LYS A 3 -36.37 -15.28 -26.21
C LYS A 3 -35.12 -15.55 -25.37
N VAL A 4 -34.54 -16.75 -25.51
CA VAL A 4 -33.29 -17.16 -24.88
C VAL A 4 -32.11 -16.29 -25.35
N LYS A 5 -32.03 -15.95 -26.65
CA LYS A 5 -30.96 -15.10 -27.19
C LYS A 5 -31.06 -13.65 -26.69
N VAL A 6 -32.29 -13.17 -26.48
CA VAL A 6 -32.54 -11.83 -25.92
C VAL A 6 -32.11 -11.77 -24.45
N LEU A 7 -32.50 -12.77 -23.66
CA LEU A 7 -32.08 -12.88 -22.25
C LEU A 7 -30.57 -12.95 -22.09
N LEU A 8 -29.89 -13.71 -22.94
CA LEU A 8 -28.44 -13.84 -22.90
C LEU A 8 -27.72 -12.53 -23.28
N ALA A 9 -28.26 -11.80 -24.27
CA ALA A 9 -27.72 -10.49 -24.66
C ALA A 9 -27.87 -9.43 -23.56
N VAL A 10 -28.99 -9.45 -22.83
CA VAL A 10 -29.22 -8.55 -21.68
C VAL A 10 -28.25 -8.86 -20.53
N ALA A 11 -27.98 -10.13 -20.23
CA ALA A 11 -27.07 -10.50 -19.14
C ALA A 11 -25.63 -10.02 -19.37
N LEU A 12 -25.14 -10.04 -20.61
CA LEU A 12 -23.79 -9.58 -20.95
C LEU A 12 -23.60 -8.06 -20.81
N LEU A 13 -24.67 -7.28 -20.94
CA LEU A 13 -24.64 -5.81 -20.84
C LEU A 13 -24.51 -5.32 -19.38
N VAL A 14 -24.74 -6.18 -18.38
CA VAL A 14 -24.72 -5.81 -16.95
C VAL A 14 -23.36 -6.09 -16.28
N SER A 15 -22.41 -6.70 -17.00
CA SER A 15 -21.11 -7.16 -16.46
C SER A 15 -20.07 -6.06 -16.23
N SER A 16 -20.41 -4.78 -16.33
CA SER A 16 -19.46 -3.67 -16.27
C SER A 16 -19.24 -3.18 -14.83
N GLY A 17 -18.02 -3.37 -14.30
CA GLY A 17 -17.51 -2.51 -13.22
C GLY A 17 -16.87 -3.18 -12.00
N LEU A 18 -16.13 -4.28 -12.15
CA LEU A 18 -15.31 -4.80 -11.04
C LEU A 18 -14.02 -3.97 -10.89
N SER A 19 -13.97 -3.10 -9.89
CA SER A 19 -12.75 -2.36 -9.53
C SER A 19 -11.77 -3.29 -8.81
N ALA A 20 -10.57 -3.44 -9.39
CA ALA A 20 -9.48 -4.19 -8.75
C ALA A 20 -9.01 -3.41 -7.51
N HIS A 21 -9.17 -4.00 -6.32
CA HIS A 21 -8.70 -3.42 -5.07
C HIS A 21 -7.16 -3.38 -5.05
N SER A 22 -6.57 -2.42 -4.36
CA SER A 22 -5.11 -2.18 -4.32
C SER A 22 -4.26 -3.28 -3.63
N GLY A 23 -4.86 -4.41 -3.25
CA GLY A 23 -4.12 -5.54 -2.69
C GLY A 23 -3.34 -5.21 -1.41
N ARG A 24 -3.96 -4.47 -0.47
CA ARG A 24 -3.35 -4.03 0.81
C ARG A 24 -2.15 -3.09 0.66
N THR A 25 -1.96 -2.49 -0.52
CA THR A 25 -1.00 -1.40 -0.72
C THR A 25 -1.69 -0.04 -0.58
N ASN A 26 -0.94 0.97 -0.12
CA ASN A 26 -1.38 2.35 -0.07
C ASN A 26 -1.54 2.94 -1.49
N ALA A 27 -2.02 4.18 -1.60
CA ALA A 27 -2.17 4.86 -2.90
C ALA A 27 -0.87 4.99 -3.71
N SER A 28 0.30 4.77 -3.08
CA SER A 28 1.60 4.74 -3.75
C SER A 28 2.04 3.33 -4.18
N GLY A 29 1.24 2.29 -3.93
CA GLY A 29 1.59 0.90 -4.25
C GLY A 29 2.56 0.26 -3.26
N CYS A 30 2.61 0.73 -2.02
CA CYS A 30 3.50 0.20 -0.98
C CYS A 30 2.75 -0.25 0.27
N HIS A 31 3.36 -1.12 1.07
CA HIS A 31 2.81 -1.61 2.33
C HIS A 31 3.90 -1.83 3.39
N THR A 32 3.49 -1.92 4.66
CA THR A 32 4.38 -2.35 5.74
C THR A 32 4.05 -3.78 6.10
N ASN A 33 5.05 -4.65 6.13
CA ASN A 33 4.90 -6.00 6.64
C ASN A 33 4.76 -5.97 8.16
N HIS A 34 3.65 -6.47 8.69
CA HIS A 34 3.37 -6.45 10.12
C HIS A 34 4.24 -7.44 10.91
N SER A 35 4.81 -8.48 10.28
CA SER A 35 5.60 -9.49 10.99
C SER A 35 6.97 -8.97 11.44
N ASN A 36 7.60 -8.12 10.64
CA ASN A 36 8.97 -7.64 10.86
C ASN A 36 9.11 -6.11 10.72
N GLY A 37 8.02 -5.42 10.40
CA GLY A 37 7.96 -3.98 10.21
C GLY A 37 8.52 -3.46 8.88
N SER A 38 9.04 -4.29 7.97
CA SER A 38 9.68 -3.80 6.74
C SER A 38 8.69 -3.16 5.76
N TYR A 39 9.10 -2.10 5.06
CA TYR A 39 8.27 -1.40 4.08
C TYR A 39 8.65 -1.80 2.66
N HIS A 40 7.67 -2.30 1.90
CA HIS A 40 7.86 -2.79 0.54
C HIS A 40 6.95 -2.03 -0.43
N CYS A 41 7.47 -1.76 -1.62
CA CYS A 41 6.72 -1.17 -2.72
C CYS A 41 6.66 -2.16 -3.86
N HIS A 42 5.47 -2.38 -4.42
CA HIS A 42 5.24 -3.28 -5.55
C HIS A 42 5.45 -2.58 -6.90
N ASN A 43 5.40 -1.25 -6.92
CA ASN A 43 5.81 -0.44 -8.06
C ASN A 43 7.29 -0.06 -7.92
N LYS A 44 7.99 0.17 -9.04
CA LYS A 44 9.35 0.77 -9.03
C LYS A 44 9.31 2.00 -8.14
N LYS A 45 10.16 2.04 -7.11
CA LYS A 45 10.30 3.23 -6.25
C LYS A 45 10.55 4.41 -7.18
N ARG A 46 9.59 5.34 -7.27
CA ARG A 46 9.89 6.60 -7.94
C ARG A 46 10.95 7.29 -7.08
N ALA A 47 12.03 7.74 -7.72
CA ALA A 47 13.22 8.26 -7.05
C ALA A 47 12.95 9.50 -6.17
N ASP A 48 11.78 10.14 -6.32
CA ASP A 48 11.32 11.31 -5.57
C ASP A 48 10.67 10.99 -4.21
N LYS A 49 10.41 9.71 -3.90
CA LYS A 49 9.65 9.36 -2.70
C LYS A 49 10.56 9.30 -1.47
N GLN A 50 10.56 10.39 -0.69
CA GLN A 50 11.17 10.47 0.63
C GLN A 50 10.73 9.29 1.51
N THR A 51 11.70 8.50 1.96
CA THR A 51 11.47 7.46 2.96
C THR A 51 11.91 7.97 4.33
N TYR A 52 11.43 7.34 5.40
CA TYR A 52 11.69 7.75 6.77
C TYR A 52 12.43 6.65 7.52
N CYS A 53 13.20 7.07 8.51
CA CYS A 53 13.88 6.20 9.45
C CYS A 53 13.25 6.31 10.84
N HIS A 54 12.97 5.16 11.45
CA HIS A 54 12.63 5.08 12.87
C HIS A 54 13.91 4.88 13.67
N ILE A 55 14.12 5.74 14.67
CA ILE A 55 15.30 5.73 15.53
C ILE A 55 14.86 5.37 16.94
N LEU A 56 15.34 4.24 17.44
CA LEU A 56 15.02 3.75 18.78
C LEU A 56 16.33 3.44 19.51
N LYS A 57 16.60 4.17 20.61
CA LYS A 57 17.80 3.98 21.45
C LYS A 57 19.13 4.00 20.64
N GLY A 58 19.20 4.82 19.60
CA GLY A 58 20.37 4.91 18.72
C GLY A 58 20.39 3.93 17.55
N GLU A 59 19.51 2.92 17.52
CA GLU A 59 19.34 2.05 16.36
C GLU A 59 18.46 2.72 15.30
N LYS A 60 18.98 2.86 14.08
CA LYS A 60 18.30 3.50 12.95
C LYS A 60 17.82 2.45 11.95
N ARG A 61 16.51 2.37 11.73
CA ARG A 61 15.89 1.49 10.71
C ARG A 61 15.16 2.35 9.68
N CYS A 62 15.53 2.22 8.41
CA CYS A 62 15.10 3.12 7.33
C CYS A 62 14.21 2.45 6.29
N GLY A 63 13.66 3.28 5.40
CA GLY A 63 12.86 2.83 4.27
C GLY A 63 11.36 2.85 4.52
N TYR A 64 10.89 3.41 5.63
CA TYR A 64 9.47 3.46 5.99
C TYR A 64 8.72 4.58 5.28
N ALA A 65 7.41 4.43 5.11
CA ALA A 65 6.54 5.59 4.94
C ALA A 65 6.49 6.42 6.23
N TYR A 66 6.17 7.71 6.11
CA TYR A 66 5.97 8.58 7.27
C TYR A 66 4.97 7.98 8.28
N SER A 67 3.83 7.48 7.79
CA SER A 67 2.78 6.88 8.61
C SER A 67 3.27 5.64 9.37
N THR A 68 4.07 4.79 8.72
CA THR A 68 4.70 3.63 9.33
C THR A 68 5.67 4.05 10.42
N CYS A 69 6.56 5.02 10.13
CA CYS A 69 7.49 5.53 11.12
C CYS A 69 6.76 6.08 12.35
N GLN A 70 5.72 6.90 12.14
CA GLN A 70 4.93 7.47 13.22
C GLN A 70 4.19 6.40 14.04
N SER A 71 3.74 5.32 13.40
CA SER A 71 3.13 4.18 14.09
C SER A 71 4.15 3.45 14.97
N LEU A 72 5.36 3.23 14.47
CA LEU A 72 6.47 2.66 15.24
C LEU A 72 6.84 3.57 16.41
N LYS A 73 6.91 4.89 16.19
CA LYS A 73 7.15 5.87 17.25
C LYS A 73 6.07 5.82 18.33
N LYS A 74 4.79 5.74 17.95
CA LYS A 74 3.68 5.63 18.90
C LYS A 74 3.73 4.33 19.71
N LYS A 75 4.17 3.23 19.09
CA LYS A 75 4.19 1.90 19.71
C LYS A 75 5.42 1.65 20.58
N TYR A 76 6.59 2.09 20.13
CA TYR A 76 7.90 1.76 20.72
C TYR A 76 8.66 2.97 21.25
N GLY A 77 8.18 4.19 21.04
CA GLY A 77 8.91 5.43 21.31
C GLY A 77 9.93 5.78 20.23
N GLY A 78 10.86 6.69 20.54
CA GLY A 78 11.93 7.10 19.63
C GLY A 78 11.59 8.28 18.72
N ALA A 79 12.28 8.38 17.58
CA ALA A 79 12.16 9.50 16.65
C ALA A 79 11.91 9.03 15.20
N CYS A 80 11.36 9.93 14.40
CA CYS A 80 11.19 9.77 12.97
C CYS A 80 11.97 10.82 12.23
N GLU A 81 12.88 10.40 11.35
CA GLU A 81 13.71 11.27 10.54
C GLU A 81 13.56 10.94 9.06
N LEU A 82 13.87 11.91 8.19
CA LEU A 82 13.97 11.66 6.76
C LEU A 82 15.18 10.78 6.46
N SER A 83 14.99 9.81 5.57
CA SER A 83 16.04 8.96 5.04
C SER A 83 16.72 9.70 3.88
N TYR A 84 17.76 10.46 4.22
CA TYR A 84 18.74 10.99 3.27
C TYR A 84 19.78 9.93 2.91
#